data_AF-A0A1S4DN57-F1
#
_entry.id   AF-A0A1S4DN57-F1
#
_cell.length_a   1.000
_cell.length_b   1.000
_cell.length_c   1.000
_cell.angle_alpha   90.00
_cell.angle_beta   90.00
_cell.angle_gamma   90.00
#
_symmetry.space_group_name_H-M   'P 1'
#
loop_
_entity.id
_entity.type
_entity.pdbx_description
1 polymer ?
#
loop_
_entity_poly.entity_id
_entity_poly.type
_entity_poly.pdbx_seq_one_letter_code
_entity_poly.pdbx_strand_id
1 'polypeptide(L)'
;MEGKIEIVSVELVKPLSPTPNHLRCFEFSLLDQMAVDMSDNSVECNDDGVPFYEAFAHNYRLENVLRKPAYVNQKFLPTTVEEGSLMPDSALYPLLVQVTIFECGGMAIGIRASHKVADCATLCTLINAWSTIARGNIEVVVPEFVAAAKFPMFNPSL
;
A
#
# COMPACT_ATOMS: atom_id res chain seq x y z
N MET A 1 9.31 29.19 8.57
CA MET A 1 9.86 27.96 9.19
C MET A 1 9.69 26.83 8.20
N GLU A 2 10.67 25.94 8.11
CA GLU A 2 10.55 24.75 7.27
C GLU A 2 9.57 23.78 7.91
N GLY A 3 8.61 23.26 7.13
CA GLY A 3 7.59 22.37 7.68
C GLY A 3 8.11 20.93 7.87
N LYS A 4 7.63 20.28 8.94
CA LYS A 4 8.06 18.95 9.40
C LYS A 4 6.87 18.00 9.45
N ILE A 5 7.06 16.76 9.01
CA ILE A 5 6.08 15.69 9.22
C ILE A 5 6.53 14.86 10.42
N GLU A 6 5.61 14.57 11.32
CA GLU A 6 5.79 13.73 12.48
C GLU A 6 4.81 12.55 12.39
N ILE A 7 5.32 11.33 12.56
CA ILE A 7 4.46 10.15 12.70
C ILE A 7 3.85 10.18 14.10
N VAL A 8 2.53 10.19 14.16
CA VAL A 8 1.74 10.24 15.40
C VAL A 8 1.45 8.83 15.90
N SER A 9 1.07 7.94 14.99
CA SER A 9 0.75 6.55 15.31
C SER A 9 1.05 5.63 14.13
N VAL A 10 1.28 4.36 14.44
CA VAL A 10 1.41 3.28 13.46
C VAL A 10 0.55 2.14 13.93
N GLU A 11 -0.37 1.72 13.07
CA GLU A 11 -1.27 0.60 13.32
C GLU A 11 -1.08 -0.47 12.26
N LEU A 12 -1.28 -1.73 12.63
CA LEU A 12 -1.30 -2.84 11.69
C LEU A 12 -2.75 -3.22 11.41
N VAL A 13 -3.26 -2.81 10.25
CA VAL A 13 -4.67 -3.03 9.87
C VAL A 13 -4.84 -4.45 9.38
N LYS A 14 -5.51 -5.27 10.20
CA LYS A 14 -5.81 -6.67 9.90
C LYS A 14 -7.08 -6.83 9.07
N PRO A 15 -7.20 -7.92 8.30
CA PRO A 15 -8.43 -8.21 7.58
C PRO A 15 -9.59 -8.49 8.56
N LEU A 16 -10.82 -8.15 8.13
CA LEU A 16 -12.03 -8.40 8.91
C LEU A 16 -12.40 -9.89 9.01
N SER A 17 -11.88 -10.71 8.10
CA SER A 17 -12.12 -12.15 8.05
C SER A 17 -10.85 -12.87 7.63
N PRO A 18 -10.57 -14.06 8.19
CA PRO A 18 -9.35 -14.79 7.88
C PRO A 18 -9.33 -15.26 6.43
N THR A 19 -8.14 -15.30 5.83
CA THR A 19 -7.96 -15.81 4.48
C THR A 19 -8.28 -17.31 4.43
N PRO A 20 -9.18 -17.76 3.53
CA PRO A 20 -9.47 -19.18 3.35
C PRO A 20 -8.21 -19.99 3.02
N ASN A 21 -8.10 -21.22 3.54
CA ASN A 21 -6.89 -22.05 3.38
C ASN A 21 -6.41 -22.21 1.92
N HIS A 22 -7.33 -22.30 0.97
CA HIS A 22 -7.01 -22.47 -0.46
C HIS A 22 -6.55 -21.17 -1.16
N LEU A 23 -6.62 -20.02 -0.46
CA LEU A 23 -6.16 -18.71 -0.93
C LEU A 23 -4.97 -18.20 -0.10
N ARG A 24 -4.41 -19.01 0.80
CA ARG A 24 -3.28 -18.60 1.65
C ARG A 24 -1.97 -18.39 0.89
N CYS A 25 -1.78 -19.10 -0.22
CA CYS A 25 -0.61 -18.93 -1.07
C CYS A 25 -1.08 -18.43 -2.42
N PHE A 26 -0.68 -17.22 -2.79
CA PHE A 26 -0.96 -16.64 -4.10
C PHE A 26 0.31 -16.66 -4.94
N GLU A 27 0.37 -17.57 -5.92
CA GLU A 27 1.50 -17.68 -6.83
C GLU A 27 1.55 -16.48 -7.78
N PHE A 28 2.75 -15.95 -8.01
CA PHE A 28 3.00 -14.91 -8.99
C PHE A 28 2.82 -15.45 -10.41
N SER A 29 2.12 -14.67 -11.23
CA SER A 29 2.02 -14.90 -12.67
C SER A 29 3.35 -14.57 -13.37
N LEU A 30 3.45 -14.95 -14.64
CA LEU A 30 4.62 -14.59 -15.46
C LEU A 30 4.85 -13.07 -15.54
N LEU A 31 3.79 -12.26 -15.46
CA LEU A 31 3.88 -10.81 -15.51
C LEU A 31 4.49 -10.22 -14.23
N ASP A 32 4.21 -10.83 -13.09
CA ASP A 32 4.65 -10.36 -11.77
C ASP A 32 6.17 -10.58 -11.57
N GLN A 33 6.74 -11.57 -12.26
CA GLN A 33 8.16 -11.92 -12.19
C GLN A 33 9.07 -11.05 -13.09
N MET A 34 8.50 -10.27 -14.00
CA MET A 34 9.29 -9.33 -14.82
C MET A 34 9.88 -8.18 -14.00
N ALA A 35 9.42 -7.99 -12.75
CA ALA A 35 9.96 -7.04 -11.78
C ALA A 35 11.04 -7.71 -10.90
N VAL A 36 12.30 -7.66 -11.36
CA VAL A 36 13.60 -8.00 -10.72
C VAL A 36 13.60 -8.81 -9.40
N ASP A 37 14.28 -9.95 -9.50
CA ASP A 37 15.07 -10.73 -8.53
C ASP A 37 14.68 -10.63 -7.03
N MET A 38 13.70 -11.44 -6.63
CA MET A 38 13.61 -11.99 -5.27
C MET A 38 13.21 -13.47 -5.42
N SER A 39 13.76 -14.34 -4.58
CA SER A 39 13.57 -15.80 -4.65
C SER A 39 12.16 -16.30 -4.33
N ASP A 40 11.24 -15.41 -3.92
CA ASP A 40 9.85 -15.75 -3.65
C ASP A 40 8.96 -15.50 -4.88
N ASN A 41 8.38 -16.59 -5.36
CA ASN A 41 7.42 -16.62 -6.47
C ASN A 41 5.96 -16.55 -6.00
N SER A 42 5.70 -16.20 -4.74
CA SER A 42 4.35 -16.17 -4.20
C SER A 42 4.19 -15.11 -3.10
N VAL A 43 2.93 -14.79 -2.78
CA VAL A 43 2.54 -14.03 -1.60
C VAL A 43 1.87 -14.98 -0.62
N GLU A 44 2.39 -15.01 0.60
CA GLU A 44 1.71 -15.66 1.72
C GLU A 44 0.68 -14.70 2.33
N CYS A 45 -0.61 -15.00 2.12
CA CYS A 45 -1.72 -14.30 2.75
C CYS A 45 -1.89 -14.79 4.20
N ASN A 46 -1.02 -14.29 5.08
CA ASN A 46 -0.91 -14.70 6.48
C ASN A 46 -1.81 -13.91 7.45
N ASP A 47 -2.61 -12.96 6.94
CA ASP A 47 -3.50 -12.09 7.72
C ASP A 47 -2.79 -11.20 8.77
N ASP A 48 -1.47 -10.97 8.63
CA ASP A 48 -0.72 -10.12 9.57
C ASP A 48 -1.19 -8.66 9.52
N GLY A 49 -1.67 -8.23 8.36
CA GLY A 49 -2.21 -6.90 8.13
C GLY A 49 -1.24 -5.97 7.41
N VAL A 50 -1.67 -4.73 7.21
CA VAL A 50 -0.90 -3.69 6.49
C VAL A 50 -0.60 -2.50 7.40
N PRO A 51 0.63 -1.96 7.39
CA PRO A 51 0.94 -0.77 8.16
C PRO A 51 0.13 0.46 7.69
N PHE A 52 -0.51 1.12 8.65
CA PHE A 52 -1.23 2.37 8.49
C PHE A 52 -0.61 3.41 9.42
N TYR A 53 -0.03 4.44 8.82
CA TYR A 53 0.64 5.53 9.52
C TYR A 53 -0.29 6.73 9.62
N GLU A 54 -0.52 7.22 10.83
CA GLU A 54 -1.08 8.55 11.04
C GLU A 54 0.07 9.53 11.27
N ALA A 55 0.03 10.66 10.58
CA ALA A 55 1.07 11.68 10.67
C ALA A 55 0.46 13.08 10.74
N PHE A 56 1.21 14.00 11.34
CA PHE A 56 0.85 15.41 11.42
C PHE A 56 1.93 16.28 10.78
N ALA A 57 1.52 17.26 9.97
CA ALA A 57 2.41 18.18 9.27
C ALA A 57 2.47 19.54 9.97
N HIS A 58 3.47 19.71 10.83
CA HIS A 58 3.76 20.96 11.56
C HIS A 58 4.31 22.04 10.64
N ASN A 59 3.85 23.28 10.83
CA ASN A 59 4.19 24.44 10.02
C ASN A 59 3.97 24.19 8.51
N TYR A 60 2.99 23.36 8.17
CA TYR A 60 2.66 22.97 6.81
C TYR A 60 1.15 23.15 6.58
N ARG A 61 0.79 23.82 5.48
CA ARG A 61 -0.59 23.90 4.98
C ARG A 61 -0.70 23.13 3.66
N LEU A 62 -1.85 22.55 3.38
CA LEU A 62 -2.08 21.81 2.14
C LEU A 62 -1.84 22.68 0.88
N GLU A 63 -2.16 23.98 0.95
CA GLU A 63 -1.88 24.94 -0.13
C GLU A 63 -0.39 25.00 -0.52
N ASN A 64 0.52 24.78 0.43
CA ASN A 64 1.96 24.80 0.18
C ASN A 64 2.37 23.61 -0.70
N VAL A 65 1.72 22.46 -0.49
CA VAL A 65 1.91 21.23 -1.29
C VAL A 65 1.41 21.46 -2.71
N LEU A 66 0.19 21.97 -2.85
CA LEU A 66 -0.46 22.18 -4.16
C LEU A 66 0.27 23.21 -5.04
N ARG A 67 0.95 24.19 -4.44
CA ARG A 67 1.75 25.19 -5.17
C ARG A 67 3.06 24.64 -5.74
N LYS A 68 3.62 23.58 -5.17
CA LYS A 68 4.94 23.02 -5.56
C LYS A 68 4.93 21.49 -5.56
N PRO A 69 4.10 20.84 -6.40
CA PRO A 69 3.87 19.40 -6.32
C PRO A 69 5.14 18.55 -6.49
N ALA A 70 6.09 18.97 -7.33
CA ALA A 70 7.28 18.16 -7.62
C ALA A 70 8.26 17.96 -6.44
N TYR A 71 8.24 18.82 -5.42
CA TYR A 71 9.23 18.82 -4.32
C TYR A 71 8.72 18.22 -3.01
N VAL A 72 7.41 17.96 -2.88
CA VAL A 72 6.80 17.61 -1.58
C VAL A 72 6.26 16.18 -1.54
N ASN A 73 6.19 15.47 -2.67
CA ASN A 73 5.50 14.19 -2.76
C ASN A 73 6.12 13.07 -1.92
N GLN A 74 7.45 13.03 -1.74
CA GLN A 74 8.08 11.93 -1.00
C GLN A 74 7.82 11.98 0.50
N LYS A 75 7.65 13.18 1.09
CA LYS A 75 7.46 13.33 2.54
C LYS A 75 6.10 12.79 3.01
N PHE A 76 5.09 12.79 2.13
CA PHE A 76 3.75 12.28 2.44
C PHE A 76 3.54 10.82 2.08
N LEU A 77 4.59 10.13 1.62
CA LEU A 77 4.54 8.69 1.42
C LEU A 77 5.07 8.00 2.68
N PRO A 78 4.50 6.85 3.07
CA PRO A 78 5.04 6.04 4.16
C PRO A 78 6.50 5.73 3.83
N THR A 79 7.41 6.11 4.71
CA THR A 79 8.84 5.87 4.55
C THR A 79 9.32 5.09 5.76
N THR A 80 9.97 3.96 5.54
CA THR A 80 10.39 3.01 6.59
C THR A 80 11.63 3.46 7.37
N VAL A 81 12.02 4.73 7.28
CA VAL A 81 13.34 5.19 7.74
C VAL A 81 13.19 6.14 8.91
N GLU A 82 13.16 5.58 10.12
CA GLU A 82 13.85 6.20 11.24
C GLU A 82 15.20 5.48 11.39
N GLU A 83 16.30 6.25 11.36
CA GLU A 83 17.63 5.75 11.70
C GLU A 83 17.60 5.15 13.12
N GLY A 84 17.59 3.82 13.21
CA GLY A 84 17.79 3.09 14.47
C GLY A 84 16.61 2.28 15.00
N SER A 85 15.42 2.32 14.38
CA SER A 85 14.31 1.43 14.73
C SER A 85 14.09 0.37 13.65
N LEU A 86 13.99 -0.89 14.07
CA LEU A 86 13.68 -2.05 13.22
C LEU A 86 12.23 -1.92 12.71
N MET A 87 11.98 -1.03 11.76
CA MET A 87 10.73 -1.02 11.02
C MET A 87 10.89 -1.90 9.79
N PRO A 88 9.85 -2.68 9.41
CA PRO A 88 10.03 -3.70 8.41
C PRO A 88 10.37 -3.05 7.08
N ASP A 89 11.33 -3.64 6.38
CA ASP A 89 11.70 -3.25 5.04
C ASP A 89 10.42 -3.06 4.20
N SER A 90 10.37 -2.00 3.39
CA SER A 90 9.25 -1.80 2.44
C SER A 90 9.13 -2.99 1.48
N ALA A 91 10.15 -3.85 1.40
CA ALA A 91 10.12 -5.14 0.72
C ALA A 91 9.18 -6.18 1.37
N LEU A 92 8.81 -6.05 2.65
CA LEU A 92 7.99 -7.05 3.37
C LEU A 92 6.48 -6.88 3.16
N TYR A 93 6.00 -5.64 3.01
CA TYR A 93 4.56 -5.38 2.90
C TYR A 93 4.13 -5.06 1.47
N PRO A 94 3.09 -5.73 0.94
CA PRO A 94 2.57 -5.43 -0.39
C PRO A 94 1.90 -4.05 -0.48
N LEU A 95 1.49 -3.47 0.66
CA LEU A 95 0.81 -2.19 0.76
C LEU A 95 1.20 -1.46 2.05
N LEU A 96 1.50 -0.17 1.95
CA LEU A 96 1.65 0.76 3.07
C LEU A 96 0.81 2.00 2.81
N VAL A 97 0.17 2.53 3.84
CA VAL A 97 -0.69 3.72 3.76
C VAL A 97 -0.28 4.73 4.82
N GLN A 98 -0.13 6.00 4.44
CA GLN A 98 0.06 7.10 5.38
C GLN A 98 -1.04 8.13 5.19
N VAL A 99 -1.67 8.53 6.28
CA VAL A 99 -2.57 9.68 6.34
C VAL A 99 -1.84 10.82 7.05
N THR A 100 -1.69 11.96 6.39
CA THR A 100 -1.06 13.16 6.96
C THR A 100 -2.06 14.29 7.07
N ILE A 101 -2.29 14.75 8.30
CA ILE A 101 -3.18 15.87 8.62
C ILE A 101 -2.34 17.16 8.71
N PHE A 102 -2.84 18.23 8.10
CA PHE A 102 -2.19 19.54 8.07
C PHE A 102 -2.82 20.47 9.12
N GLU A 103 -2.09 21.49 9.57
CA GLU A 103 -2.59 22.51 10.52
C GLU A 103 -3.87 23.21 10.03
N CYS A 104 -4.04 23.30 8.71
CA CYS A 104 -5.24 23.88 8.10
C CYS A 104 -6.45 22.93 8.07
N GLY A 105 -6.36 21.74 8.66
CA GLY A 105 -7.37 20.67 8.58
C GLY A 105 -7.42 19.94 7.24
N GLY A 106 -6.53 20.29 6.30
CA GLY A 106 -6.36 19.53 5.05
C GLY A 106 -5.73 18.16 5.33
N MET A 107 -5.80 17.26 4.35
CA MET A 107 -5.26 15.91 4.47
C MET A 107 -4.59 15.46 3.17
N ALA A 108 -3.53 14.67 3.30
CA ALA A 108 -2.91 13.92 2.22
C ALA A 108 -2.92 12.43 2.58
N ILE A 109 -3.23 11.57 1.61
CA ILE A 109 -3.16 10.12 1.74
C ILE A 109 -2.08 9.62 0.78
N GLY A 110 -0.98 9.11 1.33
CA GLY A 110 0.10 8.49 0.58
C GLY A 110 -0.03 6.97 0.57
N ILE A 111 0.09 6.35 -0.60
CA ILE A 111 0.01 4.90 -0.76
C ILE A 111 1.28 4.41 -1.44
N ARG A 112 1.93 3.40 -0.86
CA ARG A 112 2.98 2.62 -1.51
C ARG A 112 2.47 1.20 -1.69
N ALA A 113 2.43 0.74 -2.93
CA ALA A 113 2.05 -0.62 -3.27
C ALA A 113 3.20 -1.29 -4.03
N SER A 114 3.45 -2.56 -3.75
CA SER A 114 4.40 -3.35 -4.51
C SER A 114 3.87 -3.55 -5.93
N HIS A 115 4.66 -3.15 -6.92
CA HIS A 115 4.32 -3.35 -8.32
C HIS A 115 4.28 -4.85 -8.72
N LYS A 116 4.79 -5.76 -7.86
CA LYS A 116 4.68 -7.21 -8.06
C LYS A 116 3.25 -7.75 -7.88
N VAL A 117 2.39 -7.01 -7.17
CA VAL A 117 1.02 -7.45 -6.83
C VAL A 117 -0.06 -6.51 -7.34
N ALA A 118 0.30 -5.30 -7.73
CA ALA A 118 -0.66 -4.29 -8.16
C ALA A 118 -0.08 -3.40 -9.26
N ASP A 119 -0.85 -3.24 -10.32
CA ASP A 119 -0.68 -2.14 -11.28
C ASP A 119 -1.52 -0.92 -10.88
N CYS A 120 -1.50 0.10 -11.74
CA CYS A 120 -2.28 1.32 -11.52
C CYS A 120 -3.80 1.06 -11.48
N ALA A 121 -4.32 0.13 -12.30
CA ALA A 121 -5.75 -0.17 -12.35
C ALA A 121 -6.22 -0.88 -11.07
N THR A 122 -5.42 -1.83 -10.55
CA THR A 122 -5.63 -2.48 -9.27
C THR A 122 -5.62 -1.46 -8.13
N LEU A 123 -4.67 -0.52 -8.12
CA LEU A 123 -4.61 0.54 -7.12
C LEU A 123 -5.84 1.47 -7.18
N CYS A 124 -6.30 1.85 -8.38
CA CYS A 124 -7.53 2.62 -8.54
C CYS A 124 -8.75 1.86 -8.00
N THR A 125 -8.82 0.55 -8.23
CA THR A 125 -9.89 -0.31 -7.71
C THR A 125 -9.90 -0.32 -6.18
N LEU A 126 -8.73 -0.47 -5.56
CA LEU A 126 -8.57 -0.39 -4.10
C LEU A 126 -9.04 0.96 -3.54
N ILE A 127 -8.60 2.08 -4.13
CA ILE A 127 -8.98 3.43 -3.68
C ILE A 127 -10.48 3.66 -3.82
N ASN A 128 -11.07 3.21 -4.93
CA ASN A 128 -12.51 3.33 -5.16
C ASN A 128 -13.31 2.53 -4.13
N ALA A 129 -12.92 1.28 -3.86
CA ALA A 129 -13.53 0.42 -2.84
C ALA A 129 -13.40 1.05 -1.44
N TRP A 130 -12.19 1.46 -1.06
CA TRP A 130 -11.93 2.09 0.24
C TRP A 130 -12.77 3.35 0.44
N SER A 131 -12.83 4.23 -0.56
CA SER A 131 -13.63 5.45 -0.49
C SER A 131 -15.14 5.17 -0.40
N THR A 132 -15.61 4.09 -1.03
CA THR A 132 -17.02 3.69 -1.03
C THR A 132 -17.42 3.18 0.35
N ILE A 133 -16.60 2.31 0.95
CA ILE A 133 -16.80 1.82 2.32
C ILE A 133 -16.74 2.97 3.32
N ALA A 134 -15.76 3.88 3.19
CA ALA A 134 -15.61 5.04 4.08
C ALA A 134 -16.82 5.99 4.04
N ARG A 135 -17.59 6.00 2.94
CA ARG A 135 -18.86 6.75 2.82
C ARG A 135 -20.07 6.00 3.38
N GLY A 136 -19.90 4.78 3.89
CA GLY A 136 -20.97 3.95 4.46
C GLY A 136 -21.68 3.03 3.45
N ASN A 137 -21.16 2.89 2.23
CA ASN A 137 -21.72 1.97 1.23
C ASN A 137 -21.09 0.58 1.35
N ILE A 138 -21.91 -0.47 1.22
CA ILE A 138 -21.51 -1.87 1.39
C ILE A 138 -21.29 -2.59 0.04
N GLU A 139 -21.69 -1.97 -1.07
CA GLU A 139 -21.38 -2.49 -2.41
C GLU A 139 -19.88 -2.28 -2.71
N VAL A 140 -19.12 -3.36 -2.57
CA VAL A 140 -17.68 -3.38 -2.80
C VAL A 140 -17.40 -4.19 -4.06
N VAL A 141 -16.67 -3.58 -5.01
CA VAL A 141 -16.09 -4.33 -6.13
C VAL A 141 -15.06 -5.28 -5.55
N VAL A 142 -15.34 -6.58 -5.64
CA VAL A 142 -14.43 -7.62 -5.19
C VAL A 142 -13.34 -7.79 -6.26
N PRO A 143 -12.05 -7.68 -5.92
CA PRO A 143 -10.98 -7.93 -6.87
C PRO A 143 -10.95 -9.41 -7.28
N GLU A 144 -10.72 -9.66 -8.57
CA GLU A 144 -10.52 -11.01 -9.10
C GLU A 144 -9.02 -11.36 -9.16
N PHE A 145 -8.61 -12.35 -8.39
CA PHE A 145 -7.22 -12.84 -8.35
C PHE A 145 -6.96 -13.95 -9.38
N VAL A 146 -7.24 -13.67 -10.66
CA VAL A 146 -7.19 -14.68 -11.75
C VAL A 146 -5.93 -14.60 -12.62
N ALA A 147 -5.00 -13.69 -12.32
CA ALA A 147 -3.81 -13.45 -13.13
C ALA A 147 -2.93 -14.70 -13.29
N ALA A 148 -2.63 -15.41 -12.20
CA ALA A 148 -1.84 -16.64 -12.21
C ALA A 148 -2.49 -17.77 -13.01
N ALA A 149 -3.83 -17.85 -13.01
CA ALA A 149 -4.57 -18.82 -13.81
C ALA A 149 -4.58 -18.49 -15.31
N LYS A 150 -4.61 -17.19 -15.66
CA LYS A 150 -4.60 -16.72 -17.06
C LYS A 150 -3.19 -16.69 -17.67
N PHE A 151 -2.18 -16.45 -16.84
CA PHE A 151 -0.77 -16.36 -17.22
C PHE A 151 0.07 -17.30 -16.35
N PRO A 152 -0.11 -18.62 -16.49
CA PRO A 152 0.61 -19.60 -15.70
C PRO A 152 2.12 -19.50 -15.97
N MET A 153 2.93 -19.87 -14.97
CA MET A 153 4.36 -20.00 -15.17
C MET A 153 4.66 -20.98 -16.31
N PHE A 154 5.66 -20.63 -17.13
CA PHE A 154 6.18 -21.56 -18.11
C PHE A 154 6.79 -22.73 -17.35
N ASN A 155 6.28 -23.94 -17.57
CA ASN A 155 6.84 -25.16 -16.99
C ASN A 155 7.72 -25.80 -18.07
N PRO A 156 9.05 -25.57 -18.10
CA PRO A 156 9.93 -26.05 -19.17
C PRO A 156 10.16 -27.57 -19.17
N SER A 157 9.38 -28.34 -18.39
CA SER A 157 9.53 -29.78 -18.20
C SER A 157 8.45 -30.62 -18.91
N LEU A 158 7.79 -30.08 -19.93
CA LEU A 158 6.91 -30.81 -20.87
C LEU A 158 7.46 -30.71 -22.30
#